data_AF-A0A0R0IZ80-F1
#
_entry.id   AF-A0A0R0IZ80-F1
#
_cell.length_a   1.000
_cell.length_b   1.000
_cell.length_c   1.000
_cell.angle_alpha   90.00
_cell.angle_beta   90.00
_cell.angle_gamma   90.00
#
_symmetry.space_group_name_H-M   'P 1'
#
loop_
_entity.id
_entity.type
_entity.pdbx_description
1 polymer ?
#
loop_
_entity_poly.entity_id
_entity_poly.type
_entity_poly.pdbx_seq_one_letter_code
_entity_poly.pdbx_strand_id
1 'polypeptide(L)'
;AEIVDKGSTSCGASGALYTLICCVVGCGWLYSCFYRSKMRQQYGLKGNGCTDCLLHCCCESCTLSQEYRELKQRGFDMIIGWHGNVEQRSRK
;
A
#
# COMPACT_ATOMS: atom_id res chain seq x y z
N ALA A 1 0.63 -0.90 -3.39
CA ALA A 1 2.11 -0.98 -3.41
C ALA A 1 2.70 0.05 -4.36
N GLU A 2 2.43 -0.01 -5.67
CA GLU A 2 3.07 0.86 -6.68
C GLU A 2 3.04 2.37 -6.36
N ILE A 3 1.90 2.93 -5.93
CA ILE A 3 1.79 4.36 -5.55
C ILE A 3 2.67 4.68 -4.34
N VAL A 4 2.66 3.83 -3.32
CA VAL A 4 3.47 4.01 -2.10
C VAL A 4 4.96 3.85 -2.41
N ASP A 5 5.30 3.02 -3.40
CA ASP A 5 6.66 2.82 -3.88
C ASP A 5 7.07 3.87 -4.92
N LYS A 6 6.20 4.83 -5.25
CA LYS A 6 6.44 5.87 -6.24
C LYS A 6 6.91 5.29 -7.60
N GLY A 7 6.31 4.17 -8.00
CA GLY A 7 6.62 3.48 -9.25
C GLY A 7 7.90 2.63 -9.23
N SER A 8 8.65 2.57 -8.13
CA SER A 8 9.84 1.70 -8.05
C SER A 8 9.49 0.21 -8.18
N THR A 9 8.31 -0.21 -7.72
CA THR A 9 7.77 -1.57 -7.86
C THR A 9 6.50 -1.52 -8.70
N SER A 10 6.49 -2.23 -9.83
CA SER A 10 5.30 -2.36 -10.68
C SER A 10 4.18 -3.15 -9.99
N CYS A 11 2.94 -2.94 -10.43
CA CYS A 11 1.79 -3.73 -9.99
C CYS A 11 2.06 -5.25 -10.07
N GLY A 12 2.62 -5.73 -11.19
CA GLY A 12 2.95 -7.15 -11.37
C GLY A 12 4.02 -7.67 -10.39
N ALA A 13 5.10 -6.91 -10.19
CA ALA A 13 6.15 -7.29 -9.25
C ALA A 13 5.65 -7.31 -7.80
N SER A 14 4.84 -6.33 -7.41
CA SER A 14 4.24 -6.30 -6.08
C SER A 14 3.26 -7.46 -5.85
N GLY A 15 2.45 -7.82 -6.84
CA GLY A 15 1.59 -9.00 -6.78
C GLY A 15 2.39 -10.30 -6.64
N ALA A 16 3.47 -10.46 -7.42
CA ALA A 16 4.35 -11.62 -7.32
C ALA A 16 5.04 -11.72 -5.96
N LEU A 17 5.56 -10.60 -5.42
CA LEU A 17 6.15 -10.55 -4.08
C LEU A 17 5.15 -10.90 -3.00
N TYR A 18 3.91 -10.39 -3.09
CA TYR A 18 2.85 -10.71 -2.15
C TYR A 18 2.54 -12.21 -2.16
N THR A 19 2.33 -12.79 -3.35
CA THR A 19 2.10 -14.23 -3.51
C THR A 19 3.25 -15.05 -2.97
N LEU A 20 4.50 -14.66 -3.27
CA LEU A 20 5.69 -15.35 -2.80
C LEU A 20 5.79 -15.34 -1.27
N ILE A 21 5.58 -14.17 -0.63
CA ILE A 21 5.61 -14.05 0.84
C ILE A 21 4.49 -14.89 1.46
N CYS A 22 3.30 -14.87 0.85
CA CYS A 22 2.18 -15.68 1.30
C CYS A 22 2.49 -17.19 1.18
N CYS A 23 3.10 -17.64 0.08
CA CYS A 23 3.41 -19.05 -0.14
C CYS A 23 4.60 -19.57 0.68
N VAL A 24 5.65 -18.75 0.85
CA VAL A 24 6.90 -19.19 1.50
C VAL A 24 6.85 -18.99 3.01
N VAL A 25 6.38 -17.83 3.47
CA VAL A 25 6.40 -17.45 4.89
C VAL A 25 5.07 -17.78 5.57
N GLY A 26 3.99 -17.94 4.80
CA GLY A 26 2.63 -18.07 5.35
C GLY A 26 2.12 -16.78 6.03
N CYS A 27 2.88 -15.69 5.96
CA CYS A 27 2.63 -14.45 6.67
C CYS A 27 2.50 -13.25 5.71
N GLY A 28 1.64 -13.37 4.69
CA GLY A 28 1.36 -12.30 3.72
C GLY A 28 0.99 -10.96 4.38
N TRP A 29 0.34 -11.02 5.55
CA TRP A 29 0.01 -9.86 6.37
C TRP A 29 1.23 -8.99 6.74
N LEU A 30 2.44 -9.56 6.88
CA LEU A 30 3.66 -8.79 7.15
C LEU A 30 4.00 -7.84 6.01
N TYR A 31 3.78 -8.28 4.76
CA TYR A 31 3.99 -7.44 3.58
C TYR A 31 3.04 -6.24 3.61
N SER A 32 1.77 -6.47 3.93
CA SER A 32 0.75 -5.44 4.08
C SER A 32 1.10 -4.45 5.20
N CYS A 33 1.55 -4.94 6.37
CA CYS A 33 2.04 -4.10 7.48
C CYS A 33 3.23 -3.23 7.08
N PHE A 34 4.19 -3.79 6.34
CA PHE A 34 5.38 -3.06 5.89
C PHE A 34 4.99 -1.89 4.98
N TYR A 35 4.16 -2.16 3.96
CA TYR A 35 3.70 -1.12 3.05
C TYR A 35 2.89 -0.03 3.73
N ARG A 36 2.08 -0.41 4.73
CA ARG A 36 1.34 0.54 5.54
C ARG A 36 2.24 1.42 6.39
N SER A 37 3.23 0.84 7.07
CA SER A 37 4.21 1.61 7.84
C SER A 37 4.97 2.60 6.94
N LYS A 38 5.36 2.16 5.74
CA LYS A 38 5.97 3.01 4.71
C LYS A 38 5.02 4.13 4.27
N MET A 39 3.76 3.82 3.99
CA MET A 39 2.74 4.81 3.64
C MET A 39 2.59 5.84 4.75
N ARG A 40 2.50 5.41 6.02
CA ARG A 40 2.39 6.32 7.16
C ARG A 40 3.57 7.26 7.30
N GLN A 41 4.79 6.75 7.14
CA GLN A 41 6.00 7.55 7.19
C GLN A 41 6.03 8.61 6.08
N GLN A 42 5.63 8.25 4.85
CA GLN A 42 5.60 9.19 3.72
C GLN A 42 4.56 10.30 3.88
N TYR A 43 3.50 10.02 4.62
CA TYR A 43 2.29 10.82 4.61
C TYR A 43 1.91 11.39 5.97
N GLY A 44 2.77 11.22 6.98
CA GLY A 44 2.58 11.74 8.33
C GLY A 44 1.36 11.19 9.04
N LEU A 45 0.94 9.97 8.70
CA LEU A 45 -0.30 9.39 9.22
C LEU A 45 -0.13 8.93 10.66
N LYS A 46 -1.10 9.28 11.51
CA LYS A 46 -1.13 8.91 12.93
C LYS A 46 -1.51 7.43 13.08
N GLY A 47 -0.72 6.68 13.84
CA GLY A 47 -1.03 5.32 14.26
C GLY A 47 0.19 4.56 14.78
N ASN A 48 -0.02 3.38 15.33
CA ASN A 48 1.04 2.52 15.86
C ASN A 48 1.18 1.25 15.00
N GLY A 49 2.41 0.89 14.62
CA GLY A 49 2.69 -0.30 13.80
C GLY A 49 2.18 -1.59 14.42
N CYS A 50 2.16 -1.70 15.76
CA CYS A 50 1.58 -2.85 16.44
C CYS A 50 0.07 -2.99 16.18
N THR A 51 -0.67 -1.88 16.16
CA THR A 51 -2.11 -1.90 15.89
C THR A 51 -2.38 -2.32 14.45
N ASP A 52 -1.49 -1.99 13.51
CA ASP A 52 -1.62 -2.47 12.13
C ASP A 52 -1.35 -3.94 12.00
N CYS A 53 -0.32 -4.47 12.68
CA CYS A 53 -0.07 -5.91 12.69
C CYS A 53 -1.27 -6.68 13.26
N LEU A 54 -1.85 -6.20 14.36
CA LEU A 54 -3.04 -6.81 14.95
C LEU A 54 -4.26 -6.66 14.04
N LEU A 55 -4.47 -5.47 13.45
CA LEU A 55 -5.58 -5.23 12.51
C LEU A 55 -5.43 -6.05 11.23
N HIS A 56 -4.21 -6.27 10.72
CA HIS A 56 -3.99 -7.14 9.57
C HIS A 56 -4.25 -8.61 9.92
N CYS A 57 -3.89 -9.03 11.13
CA CYS A 57 -4.22 -10.36 11.63
C CYS A 57 -5.74 -10.55 11.78
N CYS A 58 -6.47 -9.53 12.25
CA CYS A 58 -7.92 -9.61 12.45
C CYS A 58 -8.75 -9.32 11.19
N CYS A 59 -8.32 -8.40 10.33
CA CYS A 59 -9.05 -7.87 9.17
C CYS A 59 -8.11 -7.15 8.16
N GLU A 60 -7.35 -7.91 7.37
CA GLU A 60 -6.51 -7.35 6.30
C GLU A 60 -7.32 -6.48 5.31
N SER A 61 -8.51 -6.91 4.94
CA SER A 61 -9.41 -6.21 4.00
C SER A 61 -9.85 -4.83 4.52
N CYS A 62 -10.06 -4.67 5.82
CA CYS A 62 -10.37 -3.36 6.42
C CYS A 62 -9.18 -2.41 6.30
N THR A 63 -7.98 -2.89 6.60
CA THR A 63 -6.76 -2.09 6.48
C THR A 63 -6.50 -1.69 5.04
N LEU A 64 -6.66 -2.63 4.09
CA LEU A 64 -6.51 -2.34 2.66
C LEU A 64 -7.53 -1.31 2.17
N SER A 65 -8.77 -1.40 2.66
CA SER A 65 -9.83 -0.41 2.38
C SER A 65 -9.49 0.96 2.95
N GLN A 66 -8.84 1.03 4.12
CA GLN A 66 -8.40 2.28 4.71
C GLN A 66 -7.27 2.91 3.87
N GLU A 67 -6.22 2.16 3.53
CA GLU A 67 -5.11 2.64 2.69
C GLU A 67 -5.63 3.16 1.34
N TYR A 68 -6.57 2.42 0.73
CA TYR A 68 -7.25 2.83 -0.49
C TYR A 68 -7.95 4.19 -0.36
N ARG A 69 -8.74 4.37 0.71
CA ARG A 69 -9.43 5.63 0.98
C ARG A 69 -8.46 6.78 1.21
N GLU A 70 -7.35 6.54 1.90
CA GLU A 70 -6.35 7.56 2.19
C GLU A 70 -5.62 8.01 0.91
N LEU A 71 -5.23 7.08 0.04
CA LEU A 71 -4.67 7.44 -1.27
C LEU A 71 -5.68 8.21 -2.13
N LYS A 72 -6.93 7.76 -2.16
CA LYS A 72 -8.00 8.42 -2.91
C LYS A 72 -8.27 9.84 -2.41
N GLN A 73 -8.31 10.06 -1.10
CA GLN A 73 -8.49 11.39 -0.50
C GLN A 73 -7.32 12.34 -0.81
N ARG A 74 -6.12 11.81 -1.02
CA ARG A 74 -4.94 12.60 -1.44
C ARG A 74 -4.91 12.91 -2.93
N GLY A 75 -5.95 12.51 -3.67
CA GLY A 75 -6.06 12.72 -5.11
C GLY A 75 -5.18 11.79 -5.92
N PHE A 76 -4.97 10.56 -5.45
CA PHE A 76 -4.37 9.50 -6.27
C PHE A 76 -5.46 8.62 -6.88
N ASP A 77 -5.34 8.35 -8.18
CA ASP A 77 -6.12 7.35 -8.90
C ASP A 77 -5.32 6.05 -9.02
N MET A 78 -5.75 4.99 -8.35
CA MET A 78 -5.02 3.72 -8.34
C MET A 78 -5.20 2.87 -9.58
N ILE A 79 -6.14 3.19 -10.47
CA ILE A 79 -6.33 2.44 -11.73
C ILE A 79 -5.20 2.76 -12.72
N ILE A 80 -4.79 4.03 -12.79
CA ILE A 80 -3.75 4.50 -13.72
C ILE A 80 -2.32 4.31 -13.19
N GLY A 81 -2.18 3.87 -11.94
CA GLY A 81 -0.88 3.63 -11.32
C GLY A 81 -0.10 4.91 -10.99
N TRP A 82 1.12 4.76 -10.46
CA TRP A 82 1.93 5.92 -10.02
C TRP A 82 2.27 6.86 -11.19
N HIS A 83 2.75 6.32 -12.30
CA HIS A 83 3.17 7.11 -13.46
C HIS A 83 2.01 7.93 -14.02
N GLY A 84 0.83 7.34 -14.19
CA GLY A 84 -0.35 8.07 -14.66
C GLY A 84 -0.75 9.22 -13.73
N ASN A 85 -0.61 9.06 -12.41
CA ASN A 85 -0.88 10.14 -11.46
C ASN A 85 0.13 11.29 -11.56
N VAL A 86 1.41 10.97 -11.75
CA VAL A 86 2.46 11.98 -11.93
C VAL A 86 2.20 12.78 -13.20
N GLU A 87 1.82 12.11 -14.30
CA GLU A 87 1.45 12.75 -15.56
C GLU A 87 0.20 13.63 -15.44
N GLN A 88 -0.82 13.19 -14.69
CA GLN A 88 -2.01 14.02 -14.44
C GLN A 88 -1.69 15.25 -13.58
N ARG A 89 -0.77 15.12 -12.62
CA ARG A 89 -0.33 16.23 -11.76
C ARG A 89 0.56 17.22 -12.49
N SER A 90 1.36 16.78 -13.47
CA SER A 90 2.20 17.69 -14.26
C SER A 90 1.41 18.50 -15.30
N ARG A 91 0.18 18.07 -15.63
CA ARG A 91 -0.73 18.81 -16.52
C ARG A 91 -1.58 19.88 -15.82
N LYS A 92 -1.59 19.92 -14.48
CA LYS A 92 -2.30 20.93 -13.68
C LYS A 92 -1.35 22.03 -13.25
#